data_AF-A0A9C9VLK3-F1
#
_entry.id   AF-A0A9C9VLK3-F1
#
_cell.length_a   1.000
_cell.length_b   1.000
_cell.length_c   1.000
_cell.angle_alpha   90.00
_cell.angle_beta   90.00
_cell.angle_gamma   90.00
#
_symmetry.space_group_name_H-M   'P 1'
#
loop_
_entity.id
_entity.type
_entity.pdbx_description
1 polymer ?
#
loop_
_entity_poly.entity_id
_entity_poly.type
_entity_poly.pdbx_seq_one_letter_code
_entity_poly.pdbx_strand_id
1 'polypeptide(L)'
;MKKGFSGALFFLILISFTFIILSAGELTYVINSPVIKFGVSNNYTTLSADNFKNLTIPGNPSVLYKPICFLLPPTAVVDRIWIDNVKTTESAIYGKIYPAQKPIPLMQKTPIKFTEPVKSIYESDKEFPGYLIK
;
A
#
# COMPACT_ATOMS: atom_id res chain seq x y z
N MET A 1 55.89 16.21 -34.47
CA MET A 1 55.13 16.29 -33.20
C MET A 1 53.65 16.09 -33.50
N LYS A 2 53.10 14.91 -33.19
CA LYS A 2 51.72 14.51 -33.54
C LYS A 2 50.73 15.07 -32.51
N LYS A 3 49.82 15.93 -32.96
CA LYS A 3 48.58 16.30 -32.25
C LYS A 3 47.61 15.11 -32.34
N GLY A 4 47.70 14.17 -31.40
CA GLY A 4 46.84 12.97 -31.35
C GLY A 4 45.91 12.89 -30.14
N PHE A 5 45.96 13.85 -29.22
CA PHE A 5 45.40 13.68 -27.87
C PHE A 5 43.97 14.24 -27.69
N SER A 6 43.44 14.97 -28.67
CA SER A 6 42.15 15.68 -28.52
C SER A 6 40.92 14.78 -28.65
N GLY A 7 40.99 13.71 -29.46
CA GLY A 7 39.84 12.84 -29.73
C GLY A 7 39.50 11.90 -28.59
N ALA A 8 40.53 11.33 -27.94
CA ALA A 8 40.36 10.41 -26.82
C ALA A 8 39.76 11.10 -25.59
N LEU A 9 40.17 12.35 -25.32
CA LEU A 9 39.62 13.14 -24.21
C LEU A 9 38.14 13.47 -24.42
N PHE A 10 37.76 13.86 -25.65
CA PHE A 10 36.37 14.15 -25.99
C PHE A 10 35.47 12.90 -25.85
N PHE A 11 35.96 11.74 -26.29
CA PHE A 11 35.23 10.48 -26.16
C PHE A 11 35.05 10.05 -24.69
N LEU A 12 36.07 10.27 -23.85
CA LEU A 12 36.00 10.02 -22.40
C LEU A 12 34.97 10.93 -21.70
N ILE A 13 34.91 12.21 -22.08
CA ILE A 13 33.91 13.15 -21.54
C ILE A 13 32.49 12.74 -21.99
N LEU A 14 32.33 12.31 -23.24
CA LEU A 14 31.03 11.85 -23.74
C LEU A 14 30.54 10.60 -22.98
N ILE A 15 31.43 9.64 -22.74
CA ILE A 15 31.13 8.45 -21.95
C ILE A 15 30.79 8.84 -20.50
N SER A 16 31.53 9.76 -19.87
CA SER A 16 31.22 10.16 -18.49
C SER A 16 29.85 10.83 -18.38
N PHE A 17 29.42 11.61 -19.38
CA PHE A 17 28.08 12.20 -19.41
C PHE A 17 26.97 11.15 -19.53
N THR A 18 27.18 10.04 -20.24
CA THR A 18 26.18 8.97 -20.34
C THR A 18 25.96 8.22 -19.03
N PHE A 19 26.99 8.08 -18.19
CA PHE A 19 26.86 7.42 -16.88
C PHE A 19 26.09 8.27 -15.85
N ILE A 20 26.03 9.58 -16.02
CA ILE A 20 25.31 10.49 -15.10
C ILE A 20 23.79 10.39 -15.29
N ILE A 21 23.31 9.95 -16.46
CA ILE A 21 21.87 9.94 -16.81
C ILE A 21 21.15 8.66 -16.32
N LEU A 22 21.89 7.71 -15.72
CA LEU A 22 21.39 6.37 -15.39
C LEU A 22 21.29 6.09 -13.88
N SER A 23 21.14 7.11 -13.04
CA SER A 23 20.82 6.90 -11.62
C SER A 23 19.31 6.76 -11.45
N ALA A 24 18.84 5.51 -11.38
CA ALA A 24 17.54 5.23 -10.80
C ALA A 24 17.60 5.56 -9.30
N GLY A 25 16.83 6.56 -8.88
CA GLY A 25 16.74 6.90 -7.45
C GLY A 25 15.95 5.84 -6.71
N GLU A 26 16.46 5.40 -5.56
CA GLU A 26 15.73 4.52 -4.65
C GLU A 26 15.13 5.34 -3.50
N LEU A 27 13.88 5.02 -3.14
CA LEU A 27 13.19 5.64 -2.01
C LEU A 27 12.77 4.55 -1.02
N THR A 28 13.37 4.59 0.17
CA THR A 28 13.02 3.67 1.26
C THR A 28 12.04 4.33 2.21
N TYR A 29 10.93 3.67 2.50
CA TYR A 29 9.93 4.11 3.47
C TYR A 29 9.66 3.03 4.50
N VAL A 30 9.69 3.39 5.78
CA VAL A 30 9.45 2.45 6.88
C VAL A 30 8.06 2.67 7.46
N ILE A 31 7.28 1.59 7.54
CA ILE A 31 5.97 1.57 8.17
C ILE A 31 6.11 0.99 9.57
N ASN A 32 5.88 1.82 10.59
CA ASN A 32 5.80 1.34 11.96
C ASN A 32 4.47 0.62 12.21
N SER A 33 4.51 -0.43 13.03
CA SER A 33 3.31 -1.15 13.45
C SER A 33 2.36 -0.20 14.22
N PRO A 34 1.08 -0.11 13.83
CA PRO A 34 0.13 0.74 14.54
C PRO A 34 -0.30 0.11 15.87
N VAL A 35 -0.76 0.95 16.80
CA VAL A 35 -1.59 0.49 17.91
C VAL A 35 -3.01 0.27 17.39
N ILE A 36 -3.40 -0.99 17.27
CA ILE A 36 -4.74 -1.38 16.81
C ILE A 36 -5.73 -1.23 17.97
N LYS A 37 -6.79 -0.45 17.75
CA LYS A 37 -7.93 -0.30 18.65
C LYS A 37 -9.05 -1.21 18.15
N PHE A 38 -9.53 -2.09 19.03
CA PHE A 38 -10.59 -3.04 18.76
C PHE A 38 -11.93 -2.53 19.29
N GLY A 39 -13.00 -2.78 18.55
CA GLY A 39 -14.36 -2.54 18.98
C GLY A 39 -15.29 -3.68 18.55
N VAL A 40 -16.57 -3.54 18.89
CA VAL A 40 -17.61 -4.51 18.50
C VAL A 40 -18.80 -3.77 17.89
N SER A 41 -19.29 -4.24 16.75
CA SER A 41 -20.50 -3.72 16.09
C SER A 41 -21.22 -4.85 15.35
N ASN A 42 -22.54 -4.97 15.54
CA ASN A 42 -23.36 -6.03 14.93
C ASN A 42 -22.81 -7.45 15.12
N ASN A 43 -22.22 -7.76 16.29
CA ASN A 43 -21.53 -9.03 16.60
C ASN A 43 -20.25 -9.31 15.79
N TYR A 44 -19.67 -8.30 15.16
CA TYR A 44 -18.37 -8.37 14.50
C TYR A 44 -17.34 -7.49 15.20
N THR A 45 -16.07 -7.85 15.09
CA THR A 45 -14.94 -7.04 15.55
C THR A 45 -14.66 -5.90 14.58
N THR A 46 -14.56 -4.68 15.09
CA THR A 46 -14.11 -3.53 14.31
C THR A 46 -12.66 -3.21 14.60
N LEU A 47 -11.92 -2.79 13.57
CA LEU A 47 -10.51 -2.41 13.67
C LEU A 47 -10.34 -0.93 13.35
N SER A 48 -9.53 -0.24 14.14
CA SER A 48 -9.15 1.14 13.88
C SER A 48 -7.70 1.40 14.33
N ALA A 49 -7.01 2.28 13.62
CA ALA A 49 -5.67 2.73 13.98
C ALA A 49 -5.43 4.14 13.43
N ASP A 50 -4.60 4.90 14.12
CA ASP A 50 -4.32 6.29 13.76
C ASP A 50 -3.50 6.34 12.45
N ASN A 51 -3.94 7.15 11.48
CA ASN A 51 -3.37 7.24 10.12
C ASN A 51 -3.52 5.99 9.24
N PHE A 52 -4.40 5.05 9.61
CA PHE A 52 -4.79 3.92 8.77
C PHE A 52 -6.22 4.10 8.27
N LYS A 53 -6.51 3.51 7.12
CA LYS A 53 -7.84 3.46 6.51
C LYS A 53 -8.30 2.02 6.47
N ASN A 54 -9.61 1.82 6.39
CA ASN A 54 -10.19 0.49 6.21
C ASN A 54 -10.42 0.19 4.72
N LEU A 55 -10.19 -1.04 4.28
CA LEU A 55 -10.60 -1.49 2.95
C LEU A 55 -12.13 -1.37 2.83
N THR A 56 -12.59 -0.81 1.72
CA THR A 56 -14.00 -0.42 1.52
C THR A 56 -14.74 -1.30 0.51
N ILE A 57 -14.22 -2.48 0.17
CA ILE A 57 -14.86 -3.40 -0.77
C ILE A 57 -16.08 -4.02 -0.09
N PRO A 58 -17.33 -3.69 -0.49
CA PRO A 58 -18.50 -4.04 0.30
C PRO A 58 -18.66 -5.55 0.50
N GLY A 59 -18.92 -5.95 1.75
CA GLY A 59 -19.08 -7.34 2.16
C GLY A 59 -17.77 -8.08 2.45
N ASN A 60 -16.59 -7.53 2.10
CA ASN A 60 -15.29 -8.09 2.49
C ASN A 60 -14.90 -7.63 3.90
N PRO A 61 -13.95 -8.32 4.57
CA PRO A 61 -13.41 -7.85 5.85
C PRO A 61 -12.85 -6.42 5.76
N SER A 62 -13.33 -5.56 6.66
CA SER A 62 -12.85 -4.18 6.82
C SER A 62 -11.50 -4.16 7.55
N VAL A 63 -10.44 -4.59 6.85
CA VAL A 63 -9.06 -4.60 7.37
C VAL A 63 -8.35 -3.26 7.14
N LEU A 64 -7.42 -2.94 8.03
CA LEU A 64 -6.66 -1.69 8.00
C LEU A 64 -5.56 -1.73 6.93
N TYR A 65 -5.36 -0.62 6.24
CA TYR A 65 -4.22 -0.36 5.34
C TYR A 65 -3.72 1.06 5.54
N LYS A 66 -2.43 1.29 5.29
CA LYS A 66 -1.82 2.63 5.33
C LYS A 66 -1.60 3.14 3.91
N PRO A 67 -2.31 4.19 3.46
CA PRO A 67 -1.97 4.82 2.19
C PRO A 67 -0.60 5.51 2.34
N ILE A 68 0.27 5.30 1.36
CA ILE A 68 1.54 6.03 1.25
C ILE A 68 1.51 6.78 -0.06
N CYS A 69 1.78 8.09 0.01
CA CYS A 69 1.85 8.96 -1.15
C CYS A 69 3.28 9.44 -1.30
N PHE A 70 3.81 9.34 -2.51
CA PHE A 70 5.14 9.82 -2.86
C PHE A 70 5.02 10.96 -3.88
N LEU A 71 5.83 12.00 -3.70
CA LEU A 71 6.00 13.04 -4.71
C LEU A 71 7.09 12.58 -5.68
N LEU A 72 6.71 12.44 -6.95
CA LEU A 72 7.64 12.05 -8.01
C LEU A 72 7.94 13.28 -8.89
N PRO A 73 9.18 13.43 -9.37
CA PRO A 73 9.49 14.39 -10.43
C PRO A 73 8.59 14.16 -11.66
N PRO A 74 8.26 15.21 -12.44
CA PRO A 74 7.34 15.09 -13.57
C PRO A 74 7.72 14.06 -14.64
N THR A 75 9.01 13.72 -14.74
CA THR A 75 9.54 12.75 -15.71
C THR A 75 9.84 11.38 -15.10
N ALA A 76 9.68 11.22 -13.78
CA ALA A 76 9.97 9.96 -13.10
C ALA A 76 8.80 9.00 -13.23
N VAL A 77 9.11 7.73 -13.44
CA VAL A 77 8.15 6.61 -13.40
C VAL A 77 8.59 5.64 -12.32
N VAL A 78 7.63 5.06 -11.60
CA VAL A 78 7.92 3.99 -10.65
C VAL A 78 8.12 2.71 -11.44
N ASP A 79 9.35 2.21 -11.44
CA ASP A 79 9.68 0.93 -12.08
C ASP A 79 9.26 -0.26 -11.20
N ARG A 80 9.65 -0.23 -9.91
CA ARG A 80 9.43 -1.35 -8.99
C ARG A 80 9.11 -0.86 -7.58
N ILE A 81 8.19 -1.57 -6.94
CA ILE A 81 7.95 -1.51 -5.49
C ILE A 81 8.22 -2.91 -4.95
N TRP A 82 9.05 -3.01 -3.92
CA TRP A 82 9.30 -4.27 -3.23
C TRP A 82 9.34 -4.04 -1.73
N ILE A 83 9.17 -5.13 -0.98
CA ILE A 83 9.25 -5.12 0.47
C ILE A 83 10.61 -5.66 0.84
N ASP A 84 11.43 -4.82 1.48
CA ASP A 84 12.76 -5.21 1.93
C ASP A 84 12.69 -6.07 3.20
N ASN A 85 11.82 -5.71 4.15
CA ASN A 85 11.68 -6.41 5.42
C ASN A 85 10.24 -6.38 5.93
N VAL A 86 9.79 -7.47 6.53
CA VAL A 86 8.49 -7.62 7.20
C VAL A 86 8.71 -8.16 8.60
N LYS A 87 8.15 -7.46 9.59
CA LYS A 87 7.99 -8.00 10.93
C LYS A 87 6.53 -8.35 11.16
N THR A 88 6.25 -9.64 11.31
CA THR A 88 4.92 -10.15 11.62
C THR A 88 4.73 -10.27 13.12
N THR A 89 3.55 -9.88 13.60
CA THR A 89 3.12 -10.11 14.98
C THR A 89 1.71 -10.68 14.96
N GLU A 90 1.49 -11.74 15.74
CA GLU A 90 0.17 -12.29 15.92
C GLU A 90 -0.58 -11.54 17.02
N SER A 91 -1.88 -11.35 16.82
CA SER A 91 -2.77 -10.80 17.83
C SER A 91 -4.07 -11.58 17.79
N ALA A 92 -4.48 -12.11 18.93
CA ALA A 92 -5.73 -12.83 19.03
C ALA A 92 -6.89 -11.85 18.77
N ILE A 93 -7.71 -12.16 17.76
CA ILE A 93 -8.95 -11.43 17.48
C ILE A 93 -10.11 -12.33 17.87
N TYR A 94 -11.03 -11.81 18.68
CA TYR A 94 -12.23 -12.53 19.07
C TYR A 94 -13.35 -12.30 18.05
N GLY A 95 -13.64 -13.30 17.22
CA GLY A 95 -14.77 -13.30 16.28
C GLY A 95 -14.41 -12.92 14.85
N LYS A 96 -15.43 -12.59 14.05
CA LYS A 96 -15.28 -12.22 12.63
C LYS A 96 -15.07 -10.71 12.50
N ILE A 97 -14.18 -10.28 11.61
CA ILE A 97 -13.99 -8.86 11.29
C ILE A 97 -15.24 -8.29 10.63
N TYR A 98 -15.60 -7.06 10.99
CA TYR A 98 -16.76 -6.36 10.46
C TYR A 98 -16.69 -6.22 8.93
N PRO A 99 -17.77 -6.55 8.19
CA PRO A 99 -17.76 -6.42 6.74
C PRO A 99 -17.81 -4.96 6.34
N ALA A 100 -17.00 -4.57 5.36
CA ALA A 100 -17.04 -3.23 4.79
C ALA A 100 -18.44 -2.96 4.23
N GLN A 101 -18.97 -1.77 4.51
CA GLN A 101 -20.33 -1.38 4.13
C GLN A 101 -20.32 -0.66 2.79
N LYS A 102 -21.44 -0.73 2.05
CA LYS A 102 -21.63 0.09 0.85
C LYS A 102 -21.57 1.58 1.22
N PRO A 103 -20.93 2.43 0.40
CA PRO A 103 -20.98 3.87 0.60
C PRO A 103 -22.42 4.36 0.48
N ILE A 104 -22.79 5.31 1.34
CA ILE A 104 -24.15 5.81 1.46
C ILE A 104 -24.14 7.29 1.05
N PRO A 105 -24.91 7.70 0.04
CA PRO A 105 -25.06 9.10 -0.29
C PRO A 105 -25.58 9.90 0.91
N LEU A 106 -25.00 11.07 1.15
CA LEU A 106 -25.38 11.95 2.27
C LEU A 106 -26.88 12.34 2.25
N MET A 107 -27.51 12.29 1.08
CA MET A 107 -28.91 12.67 0.87
C MET A 107 -29.91 11.49 1.00
N GLN A 108 -29.44 10.27 1.26
CA GLN A 108 -30.32 9.10 1.32
C GLN A 108 -31.20 9.14 2.58
N LYS A 109 -32.53 9.17 2.40
CA LYS A 109 -33.52 9.22 3.49
C LYS A 109 -34.02 7.84 3.95
N THR A 110 -33.74 6.79 3.19
CA THR A 110 -34.20 5.44 3.51
C THR A 110 -33.30 4.79 4.56
N PRO A 111 -33.82 3.87 5.39
CA PRO A 111 -33.01 3.09 6.32
C PRO A 111 -31.81 2.44 5.63
N ILE A 112 -30.66 2.53 6.29
CA ILE A 112 -29.40 1.97 5.80
C ILE A 112 -29.48 0.45 5.94
N LYS A 113 -29.37 -0.26 4.81
CA LYS A 113 -29.26 -1.72 4.84
C LYS A 113 -27.83 -2.12 5.16
N PHE A 114 -27.67 -2.99 6.15
CA PHE A 114 -26.40 -3.63 6.45
C PHE A 114 -25.94 -4.45 5.24
N THR A 115 -24.63 -4.38 4.95
CA THR A 115 -23.99 -5.16 3.90
C THR A 115 -23.54 -6.48 4.49
N GLU A 116 -24.17 -7.56 4.03
CA GLU A 116 -23.84 -8.92 4.46
C GLU A 116 -22.41 -9.33 4.05
N PRO A 117 -21.75 -10.19 4.85
CA PRO A 117 -20.42 -10.69 4.53
C PRO A 117 -20.43 -11.57 3.29
N VAL A 118 -19.41 -11.43 2.44
CA VAL A 118 -19.19 -12.33 1.30
C VAL A 118 -18.76 -13.69 1.84
N LYS A 119 -19.68 -14.65 1.78
CA LYS A 119 -19.52 -16.00 2.33
C LYS A 119 -18.21 -16.68 1.91
N SER A 120 -17.86 -16.60 0.63
CA SER A 120 -16.63 -17.21 0.09
C SER A 120 -15.33 -16.64 0.66
N ILE A 121 -15.35 -15.43 1.24
CA ILE A 121 -14.18 -14.82 1.88
C ILE A 121 -14.16 -15.15 3.38
N TYR A 122 -15.32 -15.10 4.04
CA TYR A 122 -15.43 -15.34 5.49
C TYR A 122 -15.39 -16.81 5.90
N GLU A 123 -15.61 -17.73 4.96
CA GLU A 123 -15.48 -19.18 5.17
C GLU A 123 -14.20 -19.74 4.55
N SER A 124 -13.37 -18.89 3.96
CA SER A 124 -12.08 -19.28 3.39
C SER A 124 -11.01 -19.32 4.48
N ASP A 125 -10.19 -20.37 4.47
CA ASP A 125 -8.99 -20.49 5.32
C ASP A 125 -7.79 -19.66 4.81
N LYS A 126 -7.92 -19.04 3.62
CA LYS A 126 -6.88 -18.18 3.05
C LYS A 126 -6.85 -16.82 3.73
N GLU A 127 -5.65 -16.28 3.89
CA GLU A 127 -5.43 -14.91 4.34
C GLU A 127 -6.11 -13.89 3.42
N PHE A 128 -6.72 -12.87 4.03
CA PHE A 128 -7.31 -11.73 3.33
C PHE A 128 -6.58 -10.44 3.76
N PRO A 129 -6.19 -9.55 2.83
CA PRO A 129 -6.46 -9.55 1.39
C PRO A 129 -5.51 -10.43 0.56
N GLY A 130 -4.55 -11.11 1.21
CA GLY A 130 -3.60 -12.01 0.56
C GLY A 130 -2.38 -11.33 -0.06
N TYR A 131 -2.20 -10.02 0.18
CA TYR A 131 -1.05 -9.23 -0.24
C TYR A 131 -0.77 -8.10 0.76
N LEU A 132 0.48 -7.62 0.81
CA LEU A 132 0.90 -6.54 1.71
C LEU A 132 0.93 -5.15 1.03
N ILE A 133 1.15 -5.11 -0.29
CA ILE A 133 1.19 -3.89 -1.11
C ILE A 133 0.33 -4.11 -2.35
N LYS A 134 -0.37 -3.07 -2.78
CA LYS A 134 -1.15 -3.01 -4.03
C LYS A 134 -0.97 -1.66 -4.70
#